data_AF-A0A085WWM4-F1
#
_entry.id   AF-A0A085WWM4-F1
#
_cell.length_a   1.000
_cell.length_b   1.000
_cell.length_c   1.000
_cell.angle_alpha   90.00
_cell.angle_beta   90.00
_cell.angle_gamma   90.00
#
_symmetry.space_group_name_H-M   'P 1'
#
loop_
_entity.id
_entity.type
_entity.pdbx_description
1 polymer ?
#
loop_
_entity_poly.entity_id
_entity_poly.type
_entity_poly.pdbx_seq_one_letter_code
_entity_poly.pdbx_strand_id
1 'polypeptide(L)'
;MSASRLVPLLTSLVALSLTGCGGDGGAAEELDSYKEAKLESGDDVKQWSGSASAVTIFFFSMTPMIAADLSQQGENAINCPEVITEGSKKTYKGGCTDKSGKTWFGTAVTESFNQETSTVGLIRYEGFGYGSPKTCGGGQTASSSLKVDGEIKGEGTQSTSKPTFDINFRMELGSVNEDDCTLKSNTMLIDYEGSFEPMGDGQKWNGKGRIGSASIGKVEVSTVDQVLDTEACLNESLSGSTTLKAGKNTVVVTYDGATDCDDDSTAHWSLNGQDQGKMAGIGCSAGGGGMGLAWGALAALLLLWPRRRCG
;
A
#
# COMPACT_ATOMS: atom_id res chain seq x y z
N MET A 1 -15.16 59.50 21.79
CA MET A 1 -14.97 58.72 23.04
C MET A 1 -16.09 57.70 23.13
N SER A 2 -15.83 56.45 22.74
CA SER A 2 -16.76 55.34 22.97
C SER A 2 -15.93 54.13 23.39
N ALA A 3 -16.26 53.59 24.55
CA ALA A 3 -15.45 52.64 25.29
C ALA A 3 -15.68 51.20 24.82
N SER A 4 -14.57 50.46 24.76
CA SER A 4 -14.47 49.01 24.59
C SER A 4 -15.38 48.21 25.51
N ARG A 5 -15.94 47.12 24.99
CA ARG A 5 -16.22 45.90 25.77
C ARG A 5 -15.69 44.69 25.00
N LEU A 6 -14.54 44.20 25.42
CA LEU A 6 -13.98 42.90 25.05
C LEU A 6 -14.67 41.84 25.91
N VAL A 7 -15.25 40.83 25.27
CA VAL A 7 -15.75 39.60 25.89
C VAL A 7 -14.62 38.56 25.78
N PRO A 8 -14.18 37.91 26.87
CA PRO A 8 -13.25 36.79 26.76
C PRO A 8 -14.04 35.53 26.36
N LEU A 9 -13.73 34.96 25.19
CA LEU A 9 -14.10 33.59 24.88
C LEU A 9 -13.18 32.66 25.68
N LEU A 10 -13.75 31.93 26.63
CA LEU A 10 -13.11 30.81 27.29
C LEU A 10 -13.04 29.64 26.29
N THR A 11 -11.88 29.41 25.69
CA THR A 11 -11.60 28.21 24.91
C THR A 11 -11.23 27.10 25.88
N SER A 12 -12.20 26.26 26.27
CA SER A 12 -11.92 25.02 26.99
C SER A 12 -11.27 24.03 26.03
N LEU A 13 -9.93 23.95 26.08
CA LEU A 13 -9.16 22.89 25.45
C LEU A 13 -9.38 21.61 26.27
N VAL A 14 -10.33 20.77 25.85
CA VAL A 14 -10.44 19.40 26.38
C VAL A 14 -9.34 18.59 25.71
N ALA A 15 -8.21 18.46 26.40
CA ALA A 15 -7.21 17.46 26.07
C ALA A 15 -7.82 16.07 26.34
N LEU A 16 -8.39 15.46 25.30
CA LEU A 16 -8.69 14.03 25.28
C LEU A 16 -7.35 13.29 25.34
N SER A 17 -6.88 12.99 26.54
CA SER A 17 -5.86 12.00 26.79
C SER A 17 -6.43 10.63 26.42
N LEU A 18 -6.33 10.27 25.15
CA LEU A 18 -6.45 8.91 24.64
C LEU A 18 -5.31 8.07 25.25
N THR A 19 -5.45 7.72 26.52
CA THR A 19 -4.76 6.57 27.13
C THR A 19 -5.56 5.32 26.77
N GLY A 20 -5.75 5.12 25.47
CA GLY A 20 -6.11 3.80 24.95
C GLY A 20 -4.87 2.94 25.05
N CYS A 21 -5.01 1.72 25.56
CA CYS A 21 -4.02 0.66 25.41
C CYS A 21 -3.77 0.39 23.92
N GLY A 22 -3.00 1.26 23.26
CA GLY A 22 -2.40 1.00 21.97
C GLY A 22 -1.38 -0.10 22.21
N GLY A 23 -1.76 -1.33 21.90
CA GLY A 23 -0.90 -2.48 22.09
C GLY A 23 0.42 -2.23 21.37
N ASP A 24 1.51 -2.23 22.12
CA ASP A 24 2.89 -2.23 21.64
C ASP A 24 3.24 -3.43 20.73
N GLY A 25 2.27 -4.29 20.41
CA GLY A 25 2.41 -5.38 19.43
C GLY A 25 2.34 -4.86 17.99
N GLY A 26 3.19 -3.90 17.64
CA GLY A 26 3.32 -3.40 16.27
C GLY A 26 3.80 -4.50 15.31
N ALA A 27 3.64 -4.28 14.01
CA ALA A 27 4.07 -5.22 12.97
C ALA A 27 5.54 -5.64 13.14
N ALA A 28 6.37 -4.73 13.66
CA ALA A 28 7.77 -4.96 14.01
C ALA A 28 8.02 -6.13 14.98
N GLU A 29 7.22 -6.27 16.04
CA GLU A 29 7.35 -7.36 17.02
C GLU A 29 6.82 -8.68 16.44
N GLU A 30 5.68 -8.64 15.76
CA GLU A 30 5.09 -9.84 15.15
C GLU A 30 5.97 -10.37 14.01
N LEU A 31 6.68 -9.51 13.28
CA LEU A 31 7.68 -9.89 12.28
C LEU A 31 8.80 -10.75 12.86
N ASP A 32 9.16 -10.57 14.14
CA ASP A 32 10.20 -11.38 14.76
C ASP A 32 9.80 -12.84 14.97
N SER A 33 8.49 -13.12 14.97
CA SER A 33 7.96 -14.48 15.00
C SER A 33 8.04 -15.20 13.65
N TYR A 34 8.19 -14.47 12.54
CA TYR A 34 8.27 -15.07 11.21
C TYR A 34 9.66 -15.65 10.95
N LYS A 35 9.69 -16.85 10.35
CA LYS A 35 10.92 -17.45 9.82
C LYS A 35 11.53 -16.54 8.75
N GLU A 36 12.84 -16.62 8.56
CA GLU A 36 13.51 -16.04 7.39
C GLU A 36 12.91 -16.60 6.09
N ALA A 37 12.74 -15.74 5.09
CA ALA A 37 12.33 -16.18 3.76
C ALA A 37 13.42 -17.04 3.10
N LYS A 38 13.00 -17.86 2.15
CA LYS A 38 13.95 -18.51 1.24
C LYS A 38 14.26 -17.53 0.12
N LEU A 39 15.54 -17.35 -0.19
CA LEU A 39 16.05 -16.53 -1.29
C LEU A 39 17.10 -17.36 -2.04
N GLU A 40 16.68 -18.50 -2.60
CA GLU A 40 17.58 -19.50 -3.18
C GLU A 40 17.40 -19.64 -4.70
N SER A 41 16.29 -19.15 -5.25
CA SER A 41 15.93 -19.27 -6.66
C SER A 41 15.32 -17.99 -7.22
N GLY A 42 15.23 -17.90 -8.55
CA GLY A 42 14.53 -16.79 -9.21
C GLY A 42 13.06 -16.69 -8.79
N ASP A 43 12.37 -17.82 -8.61
CA ASP A 43 10.97 -17.84 -8.16
C ASP A 43 10.80 -17.27 -6.74
N ASP A 44 11.73 -17.59 -5.83
CA ASP A 44 11.76 -17.00 -4.49
C ASP A 44 11.93 -15.49 -4.56
N VAL A 45 12.84 -15.00 -5.40
CA VAL A 45 13.10 -13.55 -5.52
C VAL A 45 11.93 -12.83 -6.18
N LYS A 46 11.35 -13.41 -7.23
CA LYS A 46 10.19 -12.86 -7.93
C LYS A 46 9.01 -12.63 -7.00
N GLN A 47 8.84 -13.49 -5.99
CA GLN A 47 7.80 -13.33 -4.99
C GLN A 47 7.94 -12.03 -4.17
N TRP A 48 9.16 -11.54 -3.97
CA TRP A 48 9.45 -10.33 -3.18
C TRP A 48 9.70 -9.09 -4.02
N SER A 49 10.27 -9.23 -5.22
CA SER A 49 10.69 -8.09 -6.04
C SER A 49 9.53 -7.14 -6.39
N GLY A 50 8.32 -7.69 -6.54
CA GLY A 50 7.11 -6.92 -6.81
C GLY A 50 6.41 -6.33 -5.59
N SER A 51 6.86 -6.60 -4.36
CA SER A 51 6.19 -6.16 -3.12
C SER A 51 7.10 -5.46 -2.13
N ALA A 52 8.42 -5.62 -2.25
CA ALA A 52 9.39 -5.13 -1.30
C ALA A 52 9.93 -3.71 -1.62
N SER A 53 9.68 -3.21 -2.83
CA SER A 53 10.19 -1.88 -3.24
C SER A 53 9.62 -0.75 -2.38
N ALA A 54 10.37 0.34 -2.20
CA ALA A 54 9.89 1.50 -1.43
C ALA A 54 8.60 2.09 -2.04
N VAL A 55 8.57 2.18 -3.37
CA VAL A 55 7.41 2.66 -4.14
C VAL A 55 6.19 1.77 -3.86
N THR A 56 6.36 0.46 -4.03
CA THR A 56 5.26 -0.48 -3.86
C THR A 56 4.76 -0.47 -2.43
N ILE A 57 5.65 -0.55 -1.44
CA ILE A 57 5.25 -0.55 -0.02
C ILE A 57 4.44 0.70 0.29
N PHE A 58 4.90 1.88 -0.14
CA PHE A 58 4.21 3.14 0.10
C PHE A 58 2.80 3.16 -0.51
N PHE A 59 2.65 2.87 -1.81
CA PHE A 59 1.32 2.88 -2.45
C PHE A 59 0.41 1.74 -1.96
N PHE A 60 0.98 0.59 -1.66
CA PHE A 60 0.25 -0.54 -1.10
C PHE A 60 -0.36 -0.20 0.27
N SER A 61 0.39 0.53 1.08
CA SER A 61 -0.04 1.05 2.38
C SER A 61 -1.24 2.03 2.27
N MET A 62 -1.40 2.71 1.14
CA MET A 62 -2.49 3.66 0.88
C MET A 62 -3.72 3.05 0.19
N THR A 63 -3.63 1.79 -0.23
CA THR A 63 -4.63 1.14 -1.10
C THR A 63 -6.06 1.17 -0.54
N PRO A 64 -6.31 0.87 0.75
CA PRO A 64 -7.67 0.94 1.31
C PRO A 64 -8.32 2.33 1.15
N MET A 65 -7.55 3.40 1.38
CA MET A 65 -8.05 4.77 1.23
C MET A 65 -8.30 5.15 -0.21
N ILE A 66 -7.37 4.83 -1.12
CA ILE A 66 -7.54 5.09 -2.55
C ILE A 66 -8.82 4.40 -3.04
N ALA A 67 -9.02 3.14 -2.67
CA ALA A 67 -10.24 2.42 -2.99
C ALA A 67 -11.49 3.08 -2.38
N ALA A 68 -11.38 3.62 -1.17
CA ALA A 68 -12.48 4.31 -0.50
C ALA A 68 -12.85 5.59 -1.25
N ASP A 69 -11.87 6.44 -1.59
CA ASP A 69 -12.10 7.66 -2.35
C ASP A 69 -12.71 7.36 -3.73
N LEU A 70 -12.23 6.32 -4.42
CA LEU A 70 -12.80 5.88 -5.70
C LEU A 70 -14.25 5.40 -5.58
N SER A 71 -14.61 4.72 -4.48
CA SER A 71 -15.98 4.25 -4.26
C SER A 71 -16.99 5.40 -4.13
N GLN A 72 -16.54 6.57 -3.68
CA GLN A 72 -17.36 7.77 -3.55
C GLN A 72 -17.59 8.48 -4.90
N GLN A 73 -16.90 8.08 -5.97
CA GLN A 73 -17.04 8.72 -7.27
C GLN A 73 -18.28 8.24 -8.04
N GLY A 74 -18.94 9.19 -8.71
CA GLY A 74 -20.05 8.96 -9.66
C GLY A 74 -21.43 9.39 -9.15
N GLU A 75 -22.34 9.67 -10.10
CA GLU A 75 -23.67 10.30 -9.87
C GLU A 75 -24.62 9.51 -8.94
N ASN A 76 -24.31 8.25 -8.65
CA ASN A 76 -25.11 7.36 -7.78
C ASN A 76 -24.23 6.68 -6.72
N ALA A 77 -23.20 7.35 -6.22
CA ALA A 77 -22.42 6.84 -5.11
C ALA A 77 -23.34 6.68 -3.88
N ILE A 78 -23.40 5.46 -3.34
CA ILE A 78 -23.84 5.26 -1.96
C ILE A 78 -22.67 5.73 -1.11
N ASN A 79 -22.92 6.54 -0.08
CA ASN A 79 -21.90 7.01 0.86
C ASN A 79 -21.36 5.84 1.71
N CYS A 80 -20.58 4.95 1.08
CA CYS A 80 -19.95 3.80 1.70
C CYS A 80 -18.55 3.57 1.09
N PRO A 81 -17.47 3.67 1.88
CA PRO A 81 -17.46 3.93 3.32
C PRO A 81 -17.96 5.36 3.61
N GLU A 82 -18.44 5.61 4.83
CA GLU A 82 -18.81 6.95 5.25
C GLU A 82 -17.53 7.79 5.38
N VAL A 83 -17.47 8.95 4.73
CA VAL A 83 -16.32 9.85 4.80
C VAL A 83 -16.71 11.15 5.52
N ILE A 84 -16.11 11.38 6.68
CA ILE A 84 -16.32 12.57 7.51
C ILE A 84 -15.09 13.45 7.40
N THR A 85 -15.26 14.73 7.07
CA THR A 85 -14.16 15.70 6.96
C THR A 85 -14.31 16.79 8.00
N GLU A 86 -13.27 16.98 8.83
CA GLU A 86 -13.21 17.96 9.91
C GLU A 86 -11.87 18.72 9.83
N GLY A 87 -11.85 19.86 9.13
CA GLY A 87 -10.61 20.59 8.88
C GLY A 87 -9.65 19.79 7.99
N SER A 88 -8.43 19.53 8.47
CA SER A 88 -7.43 18.69 7.78
C SER A 88 -7.56 17.20 8.08
N LYS A 89 -8.54 16.80 8.89
CA LYS A 89 -8.79 15.41 9.26
C LYS A 89 -9.86 14.80 8.38
N LYS A 90 -9.62 13.62 7.84
CA LYS A 90 -10.66 12.77 7.22
C LYS A 90 -10.80 11.47 7.99
N THR A 91 -12.02 11.02 8.20
CA THR A 91 -12.32 9.72 8.80
C THR A 91 -13.16 8.90 7.84
N TYR A 92 -12.69 7.70 7.52
CA TYR A 92 -13.39 6.71 6.71
C TYR A 92 -13.95 5.64 7.65
N LYS A 93 -15.26 5.42 7.63
CA LYS A 93 -15.91 4.39 8.44
C LYS A 93 -16.53 3.31 7.56
N GLY A 94 -16.12 2.07 7.78
CA GLY A 94 -16.76 0.89 7.22
C GLY A 94 -18.06 0.54 7.96
N GLY A 95 -18.49 -0.72 7.87
CA GLY A 95 -19.76 -1.21 8.40
C GLY A 95 -20.93 -1.10 7.42
N CYS A 96 -20.64 -0.90 6.14
CA CYS A 96 -21.63 -0.73 5.07
C CYS A 96 -21.20 -1.50 3.82
N THR A 97 -22.11 -1.60 2.85
CA THR A 97 -21.85 -2.18 1.52
C THR A 97 -22.11 -1.11 0.45
N ASP A 98 -21.16 -0.93 -0.45
CA ASP A 98 -21.30 0.02 -1.54
C ASP A 98 -22.15 -0.54 -2.70
N LYS A 99 -22.40 0.30 -3.71
CA LYS A 99 -23.22 -0.05 -4.88
C LYS A 99 -22.66 -1.22 -5.71
N SER A 100 -21.36 -1.51 -5.59
CA SER A 100 -20.70 -2.63 -6.27
C SER A 100 -20.80 -3.95 -5.49
N GLY A 101 -21.45 -3.94 -4.32
CA GLY A 101 -21.53 -5.09 -3.43
C GLY A 101 -20.29 -5.28 -2.56
N LYS A 102 -19.34 -4.34 -2.59
CA LYS A 102 -18.13 -4.38 -1.75
C LYS A 102 -18.50 -3.96 -0.33
N THR A 103 -18.16 -4.80 0.64
CA THR A 103 -18.38 -4.54 2.07
C THR A 103 -17.17 -3.84 2.65
N TRP A 104 -17.36 -2.69 3.28
CA TRP A 104 -16.29 -1.92 3.92
C TRP A 104 -16.18 -2.27 5.40
N PHE A 105 -14.97 -2.37 5.93
CA PHE A 105 -14.68 -2.75 7.32
C PHE A 105 -13.89 -1.65 8.04
N GLY A 106 -13.91 -1.67 9.37
CA GLY A 106 -13.01 -0.88 10.23
C GLY A 106 -13.13 0.64 10.09
N THR A 107 -12.08 1.34 10.54
CA THR A 107 -11.97 2.81 10.45
C THR A 107 -10.58 3.22 9.98
N ALA A 108 -10.50 4.18 9.07
CA ALA A 108 -9.25 4.88 8.74
C ALA A 108 -9.35 6.35 9.12
N VAL A 109 -8.27 6.93 9.63
CA VAL A 109 -8.17 8.35 9.93
C VAL A 109 -6.95 8.92 9.24
N THR A 110 -7.11 10.06 8.59
CA THR A 110 -6.00 10.83 8.03
C THR A 110 -5.93 12.19 8.70
N GLU A 111 -4.73 12.67 8.97
CA GLU A 111 -4.48 14.01 9.51
C GLU A 111 -3.38 14.67 8.70
N SER A 112 -3.65 15.87 8.19
CA SER A 112 -2.68 16.65 7.38
C SER A 112 -2.18 15.93 6.13
N PHE A 113 -2.93 14.94 5.65
CA PHE A 113 -2.65 14.21 4.42
C PHE A 113 -3.23 14.96 3.22
N ASN A 114 -2.39 15.26 2.24
CA ASN A 114 -2.83 15.85 0.98
C ASN A 114 -2.23 15.07 -0.20
N GLN A 115 -3.11 14.45 -1.00
CA GLN A 115 -2.74 13.67 -2.18
C GLN A 115 -2.08 14.53 -3.26
N GLU A 116 -2.62 15.75 -3.50
CA GLU A 116 -2.15 16.65 -4.56
C GLU A 116 -0.72 17.13 -4.29
N THR A 117 -0.40 17.41 -3.04
CA THR A 117 0.92 17.89 -2.62
C THR A 117 1.80 16.78 -2.07
N SER A 118 1.38 15.52 -2.23
CA SER A 118 2.00 14.32 -1.63
C SER A 118 2.48 14.54 -0.20
N THR A 119 1.75 15.33 0.57
CA THR A 119 2.12 15.62 1.96
C THR A 119 1.63 14.46 2.78
N VAL A 120 2.57 13.65 3.23
CA VAL A 120 2.29 12.50 4.07
C VAL A 120 2.23 13.03 5.50
N GLY A 121 1.01 13.21 6.00
CA GLY A 121 0.79 13.47 7.42
C GLY A 121 0.69 12.15 8.18
N LEU A 122 -0.34 11.98 9.00
CA LEU A 122 -0.65 10.71 9.64
C LEU A 122 -1.78 10.01 8.89
N ILE A 123 -1.65 8.70 8.68
CA ILE A 123 -2.73 7.80 8.32
C ILE A 123 -2.75 6.68 9.35
N ARG A 124 -3.89 6.44 9.99
CA ARG A 124 -4.08 5.33 10.93
C ARG A 124 -5.22 4.43 10.46
N TYR A 125 -4.98 3.13 10.48
CA TYR A 125 -6.00 2.12 10.20
C TYR A 125 -6.31 1.29 11.44
N GLU A 126 -7.60 1.05 11.66
CA GLU A 126 -8.15 0.18 12.70
C GLU A 126 -9.08 -0.83 12.00
N GLY A 127 -8.51 -1.96 11.57
CA GLY A 127 -9.17 -3.02 10.81
C GLY A 127 -9.80 -2.56 9.50
N PHE A 128 -9.31 -1.46 8.92
CA PHE A 128 -9.94 -0.81 7.78
C PHE A 128 -9.62 -1.51 6.47
N GLY A 129 -10.62 -1.60 5.62
CA GLY A 129 -10.46 -2.13 4.27
C GLY A 129 -11.79 -2.58 3.70
N TYR A 130 -11.75 -3.59 2.84
CA TYR A 130 -12.94 -4.01 2.11
C TYR A 130 -12.93 -5.48 1.74
N GLY A 131 -14.13 -6.02 1.55
CA GLY A 131 -14.41 -7.34 1.01
C GLY A 131 -15.16 -7.23 -0.30
N SER A 132 -14.70 -7.91 -1.34
CA SER A 132 -15.38 -7.99 -2.64
C SER A 132 -15.97 -9.37 -2.83
N PRO A 133 -17.24 -9.49 -3.24
CA PRO A 133 -17.83 -10.78 -3.54
C PRO A 133 -17.19 -11.38 -4.80
N LYS A 134 -17.05 -12.69 -4.81
CA LYS A 134 -16.52 -13.51 -5.89
C LYS A 134 -17.45 -14.68 -6.10
N THR A 135 -17.89 -14.86 -7.34
CA THR A 135 -18.69 -16.03 -7.74
C THR A 135 -17.76 -17.15 -8.13
N CYS A 136 -17.98 -18.33 -7.55
CA CYS A 136 -17.19 -19.52 -7.80
C CYS A 136 -17.95 -20.53 -8.67
N GLY A 137 -17.30 -21.65 -8.99
CA GLY A 137 -17.94 -22.82 -9.57
C GLY A 137 -19.23 -23.21 -8.85
N GLY A 138 -20.27 -23.57 -9.61
CA GLY A 138 -21.56 -23.99 -9.06
C GLY A 138 -22.45 -22.86 -8.51
N GLY A 139 -22.11 -21.59 -8.77
CA GLY A 139 -22.93 -20.44 -8.38
C GLY A 139 -22.80 -20.04 -6.91
N GLN A 140 -21.83 -20.60 -6.19
CA GLN A 140 -21.50 -20.18 -4.84
C GLN A 140 -20.87 -18.78 -4.84
N THR A 141 -20.99 -18.06 -3.73
CA THR A 141 -20.35 -16.76 -3.55
C THR A 141 -19.52 -16.78 -2.27
N ALA A 142 -18.27 -16.34 -2.37
CA ALA A 142 -17.41 -16.06 -1.23
C ALA A 142 -16.85 -14.64 -1.37
N SER A 143 -16.18 -14.11 -0.35
CA SER A 143 -15.62 -12.76 -0.42
C SER A 143 -14.11 -12.79 -0.22
N SER A 144 -13.38 -12.22 -1.18
CA SER A 144 -11.99 -11.82 -0.97
C SER A 144 -11.97 -10.59 -0.08
N SER A 145 -10.99 -10.44 0.80
CA SER A 145 -10.90 -9.30 1.72
C SER A 145 -9.50 -8.72 1.82
N LEU A 146 -9.44 -7.42 2.10
CA LEU A 146 -8.26 -6.70 2.53
C LEU A 146 -8.64 -5.97 3.83
N LYS A 147 -7.88 -6.17 4.90
CA LYS A 147 -7.97 -5.37 6.13
C LYS A 147 -6.58 -4.92 6.53
N VAL A 148 -6.48 -3.72 7.06
CA VAL A 148 -5.22 -3.09 7.47
C VAL A 148 -5.37 -2.54 8.88
N ASP A 149 -4.33 -2.74 9.68
CA ASP A 149 -4.16 -2.22 11.03
C ASP A 149 -2.78 -1.58 11.16
N GLY A 150 -2.70 -0.41 11.81
CA GLY A 150 -1.45 0.30 12.16
C GLY A 150 -1.40 1.74 11.65
N GLU A 151 -0.22 2.28 11.32
CA GLU A 151 -0.10 3.65 10.78
C GLU A 151 0.98 3.89 9.69
N ILE A 152 0.73 4.89 8.83
CA ILE A 152 1.76 5.62 8.05
C ILE A 152 1.95 6.97 8.73
N LYS A 153 3.19 7.32 9.04
CA LYS A 153 3.59 8.68 9.39
C LYS A 153 4.44 9.23 8.29
N GLY A 154 4.25 10.49 7.94
CA GLY A 154 5.20 11.20 7.12
C GLY A 154 5.60 12.52 7.72
N GLU A 155 6.77 12.96 7.30
CA GLU A 155 7.31 14.27 7.64
C GLU A 155 7.76 15.00 6.39
N GLY A 156 7.64 16.32 6.42
CA GLY A 156 7.94 17.17 5.28
C GLY A 156 6.78 17.35 4.32
N THR A 157 6.99 18.28 3.39
CA THR A 157 6.08 18.62 2.29
C THR A 157 6.84 18.47 0.98
N GLN A 158 6.17 18.44 -0.18
CA GLN A 158 6.90 18.51 -1.45
C GLN A 158 7.80 19.77 -1.59
N SER A 159 7.54 20.82 -0.80
CA SER A 159 8.42 22.00 -0.72
C SER A 159 9.66 21.79 0.16
N THR A 160 9.67 20.78 1.03
CA THR A 160 10.91 20.25 1.61
C THR A 160 11.56 19.34 0.57
N SER A 161 12.87 19.42 0.39
CA SER A 161 13.58 18.72 -0.68
C SER A 161 13.53 17.18 -0.60
N LYS A 162 12.99 16.60 0.48
CA LYS A 162 12.97 15.16 0.74
C LYS A 162 11.94 14.75 1.81
N PRO A 163 10.64 14.64 1.49
CA PRO A 163 9.66 14.02 2.38
C PRO A 163 10.09 12.62 2.83
N THR A 164 9.76 12.27 4.07
CA THR A 164 9.99 10.95 4.64
C THR A 164 8.67 10.27 4.98
N PHE A 165 8.70 8.95 5.10
CA PHE A 165 7.59 8.17 5.60
C PHE A 165 8.09 7.01 6.47
N ASP A 166 7.24 6.60 7.40
CA ASP A 166 7.39 5.46 8.31
C ASP A 166 6.07 4.68 8.26
N ILE A 167 6.15 3.38 8.00
CA ILE A 167 5.01 2.48 7.79
C ILE A 167 5.15 1.32 8.75
N ASN A 168 4.15 1.16 9.61
CA ASN A 168 4.04 0.03 10.51
C ASN A 168 2.62 -0.54 10.39
N PHE A 169 2.48 -1.61 9.61
CA PHE A 169 1.19 -2.20 9.30
C PHE A 169 1.15 -3.71 9.39
N ARG A 170 0.00 -4.19 9.87
CA ARG A 170 -0.48 -5.54 9.69
C ARG A 170 -1.57 -5.53 8.63
N MET A 171 -1.48 -6.44 7.68
CA MET A 171 -2.44 -6.60 6.61
C MET A 171 -2.96 -8.02 6.56
N GLU A 172 -4.28 -8.15 6.60
CA GLU A 172 -4.98 -9.42 6.45
C GLU A 172 -5.61 -9.51 5.06
N LEU A 173 -5.09 -10.44 4.26
CA LEU A 173 -5.53 -10.71 2.90
C LEU A 173 -6.35 -12.00 2.88
N GLY A 174 -7.59 -11.92 2.45
CA GLY A 174 -8.43 -13.07 2.11
C GLY A 174 -8.56 -13.19 0.60
N SER A 175 -8.17 -14.33 0.04
CA SER A 175 -8.43 -14.66 -1.36
C SER A 175 -9.40 -15.83 -1.46
N VAL A 176 -10.18 -15.87 -2.54
CA VAL A 176 -11.12 -16.94 -2.85
C VAL A 176 -10.52 -17.75 -3.99
N ASN A 177 -10.44 -19.07 -3.81
CA ASN A 177 -10.20 -19.98 -4.93
C ASN A 177 -11.48 -20.07 -5.76
N GLU A 178 -11.44 -19.64 -7.02
CA GLU A 178 -12.63 -19.57 -7.88
C GLU A 178 -13.18 -20.95 -8.27
N ASP A 179 -12.34 -21.99 -8.22
CA ASP A 179 -12.74 -23.36 -8.58
C ASP A 179 -13.60 -24.04 -7.50
N ASP A 180 -13.20 -23.88 -6.23
CA ASP A 180 -13.80 -24.61 -5.09
C ASP A 180 -14.38 -23.70 -3.99
N CYS A 181 -14.34 -22.38 -4.20
CA CYS A 181 -14.84 -21.37 -3.27
C CYS A 181 -14.17 -21.37 -1.89
N THR A 182 -13.00 -22.01 -1.75
CA THR A 182 -12.25 -22.01 -0.50
C THR A 182 -11.57 -20.67 -0.26
N LEU A 183 -11.59 -20.23 1.00
CA LEU A 183 -10.90 -19.02 1.43
C LEU A 183 -9.47 -19.35 1.85
N LYS A 184 -8.51 -18.59 1.30
CA LYS A 184 -7.13 -18.58 1.76
C LYS A 184 -6.86 -17.24 2.42
N SER A 185 -6.46 -17.27 3.69
CA SER A 185 -6.01 -16.08 4.41
C SER A 185 -4.50 -16.02 4.43
N ASN A 186 -3.94 -14.84 4.23
CA ASN A 186 -2.54 -14.54 4.44
C ASN A 186 -2.41 -13.27 5.28
N THR A 187 -1.45 -13.26 6.20
CA THR A 187 -1.10 -12.05 6.95
C THR A 187 0.23 -11.56 6.43
N MET A 188 0.29 -10.28 6.06
CA MET A 188 1.52 -9.57 5.75
C MET A 188 1.80 -8.52 6.81
N LEU A 189 3.06 -8.39 7.17
CA LEU A 189 3.55 -7.43 8.15
C LEU A 189 4.60 -6.57 7.49
N ILE A 190 4.53 -5.26 7.72
CA ILE A 190 5.42 -4.26 7.15
C ILE A 190 5.89 -3.34 8.27
N ASP A 191 7.20 -3.16 8.35
CA ASP A 191 7.90 -2.23 9.24
C ASP A 191 8.97 -1.53 8.40
N TYR A 192 8.68 -0.35 7.86
CA TYR A 192 9.45 0.23 6.76
C TYR A 192 9.52 1.75 6.83
N GLU A 193 10.73 2.30 6.70
CA GLU A 193 10.96 3.74 6.58
C GLU A 193 11.51 4.09 5.19
N GLY A 194 11.19 5.28 4.71
CA GLY A 194 11.64 5.72 3.42
C GLY A 194 11.53 7.22 3.19
N SER A 195 11.88 7.60 1.98
CA SER A 195 11.81 8.97 1.50
C SER A 195 11.61 8.99 0.00
N PHE A 196 11.07 10.10 -0.50
CA PHE A 196 11.04 10.36 -1.93
C PHE A 196 11.50 11.79 -2.20
N GLU A 197 12.12 11.98 -3.36
CA GLU A 197 12.60 13.27 -3.85
C GLU A 197 11.95 13.54 -5.21
N PRO A 198 11.23 14.67 -5.39
CA PRO A 198 10.74 15.06 -6.71
C PRO A 198 11.92 15.22 -7.70
N MET A 199 11.77 14.69 -8.92
CA MET A 199 12.79 14.72 -9.97
C MET A 199 12.17 15.01 -11.33
N GLY A 200 12.04 16.29 -11.69
CA GLY A 200 11.40 16.67 -12.96
C GLY A 200 9.96 16.12 -13.02
N ASP A 201 9.69 15.26 -14.00
CA ASP A 201 8.41 14.59 -14.19
C ASP A 201 8.27 13.28 -13.38
N GLY A 202 9.30 12.88 -12.63
CA GLY A 202 9.34 11.66 -11.83
C GLY A 202 9.65 11.89 -10.35
N GLN A 203 9.86 10.78 -9.64
CA GLN A 203 10.21 10.76 -8.23
C GLN A 203 11.30 9.73 -7.98
N LYS A 204 12.26 10.04 -7.10
CA LYS A 204 13.29 9.10 -6.67
C LYS A 204 13.05 8.65 -5.25
N TRP A 205 12.99 7.34 -5.06
CA TRP A 205 12.58 6.68 -3.85
C TRP A 205 13.75 5.95 -3.20
N ASN A 206 13.80 6.06 -1.88
CA ASN A 206 14.76 5.34 -1.05
C ASN A 206 14.01 4.79 0.17
N GLY A 207 14.43 3.66 0.69
CA GLY A 207 13.86 3.16 1.93
C GLY A 207 14.52 1.89 2.41
N LYS A 208 14.17 1.48 3.62
CA LYS A 208 14.64 0.25 4.23
C LYS A 208 13.67 -0.19 5.32
N GLY A 209 13.67 -1.48 5.60
CA GLY A 209 12.79 -2.04 6.61
C GLY A 209 12.73 -3.54 6.54
N ARG A 210 11.62 -4.07 7.03
CA ARG A 210 11.29 -5.49 7.06
C ARG A 210 9.89 -5.68 6.50
N ILE A 211 9.74 -6.71 5.69
CA ILE A 211 8.43 -7.17 5.21
C ILE A 211 8.37 -8.67 5.37
N GLY A 212 7.21 -9.19 5.75
CA GLY A 212 7.06 -10.59 6.02
C GLY A 212 5.64 -11.08 5.80
N SER A 213 5.52 -12.37 5.54
CA SER A 213 4.25 -13.09 5.54
C SER A 213 4.42 -14.43 6.27
N ALA A 214 3.40 -14.83 7.02
CA ALA A 214 3.44 -16.08 7.80
C ALA A 214 3.75 -17.31 6.92
N SER A 215 3.33 -17.30 5.66
CA SER A 215 3.48 -18.42 4.74
C SER A 215 4.90 -18.54 4.16
N ILE A 216 5.52 -17.41 3.82
CA ILE A 216 6.77 -17.36 3.03
C ILE A 216 7.98 -16.88 3.83
N GLY A 217 7.77 -16.35 5.03
CA GLY A 217 8.81 -15.81 5.90
C GLY A 217 8.96 -14.30 5.77
N LYS A 218 10.09 -13.78 6.25
CA LYS A 218 10.43 -12.35 6.24
C LYS A 218 11.74 -12.08 5.52
N VAL A 219 11.87 -10.85 5.02
CA VAL A 219 13.10 -10.29 4.46
C VAL A 219 13.38 -8.93 5.07
N GLU A 220 14.66 -8.61 5.29
CA GLU A 220 15.09 -7.22 5.39
C GLU A 220 15.22 -6.65 3.98
N VAL A 221 14.82 -5.40 3.81
CA VAL A 221 14.79 -4.74 2.52
C VAL A 221 15.53 -3.42 2.59
N SER A 222 16.26 -3.09 1.53
CA SER A 222 16.78 -1.75 1.29
C SER A 222 16.62 -1.39 -0.17
N THR A 223 16.06 -0.23 -0.43
CA THR A 223 15.83 0.33 -1.76
C THR A 223 16.73 1.56 -1.93
N VAL A 224 17.41 1.65 -3.07
CA VAL A 224 18.30 2.76 -3.40
C VAL A 224 17.96 3.32 -4.78
N ASP A 225 17.76 4.64 -4.82
CA ASP A 225 17.57 5.45 -6.01
C ASP A 225 16.53 4.88 -7.00
N GLN A 226 15.40 4.41 -6.47
CA GLN A 226 14.29 3.91 -7.29
C GLN A 226 13.59 5.05 -7.99
N VAL A 227 13.73 5.15 -9.31
CA VAL A 227 13.08 6.22 -10.08
C VAL A 227 11.70 5.75 -10.54
N LEU A 228 10.65 6.41 -10.08
CA LEU A 228 9.30 6.27 -10.59
C LEU A 228 9.07 7.35 -11.65
N ASP A 229 8.73 6.92 -12.86
CA ASP A 229 8.29 7.79 -13.96
C ASP A 229 6.85 7.41 -14.29
N THR A 230 5.89 8.28 -13.98
CA THR A 230 4.47 7.95 -14.15
C THR A 230 4.01 7.92 -15.60
N GLU A 231 4.79 8.48 -16.54
CA GLU A 231 4.47 8.40 -17.96
C GLU A 231 4.98 7.10 -18.59
N ALA A 232 6.16 6.64 -18.16
CA ALA A 232 6.75 5.40 -18.65
C ALA A 232 6.25 4.16 -17.88
N CYS A 233 6.19 4.23 -16.56
CA CYS A 233 6.04 3.09 -15.66
C CYS A 233 5.21 3.48 -14.42
N LEU A 234 3.88 3.37 -14.51
CA LEU A 234 2.98 3.88 -13.46
C LEU A 234 3.25 3.35 -12.05
N ASN A 235 3.77 2.12 -11.93
CA ASN A 235 3.89 1.41 -10.65
C ASN A 235 5.22 0.66 -10.49
N GLU A 236 6.22 0.93 -11.33
CA GLU A 236 7.51 0.26 -11.29
C GLU A 236 8.65 1.28 -11.28
N SER A 237 9.77 0.86 -10.70
CA SER A 237 10.98 1.66 -10.74
C SER A 237 11.62 1.51 -12.11
N LEU A 238 11.65 2.60 -12.88
CA LEU A 238 12.38 2.73 -14.13
C LEU A 238 13.88 2.41 -13.96
N SER A 239 14.44 2.72 -12.80
CA SER A 239 15.83 2.42 -12.47
C SER A 239 16.02 2.30 -10.97
N GLY A 240 17.23 1.90 -10.55
CA GLY A 240 17.61 1.80 -9.15
C GLY A 240 17.78 0.35 -8.72
N SER A 241 17.71 0.09 -7.42
CA SER A 241 17.84 -1.27 -6.91
C SER A 241 17.06 -1.54 -5.64
N THR A 242 16.71 -2.82 -5.46
CA THR A 242 16.18 -3.36 -4.21
C THR A 242 17.09 -4.50 -3.75
N THR A 243 17.62 -4.38 -2.54
CA THR A 243 18.35 -5.43 -1.84
C THR A 243 17.43 -6.13 -0.86
N LEU A 244 17.38 -7.46 -0.94
CA LEU A 244 16.66 -8.33 -0.02
C LEU A 244 17.67 -9.17 0.77
N LYS A 245 17.48 -9.29 2.09
CA LYS A 245 18.29 -10.18 2.93
C LYS A 245 17.39 -11.11 3.72
N ALA A 246 17.76 -12.39 3.72
CA ALA A 246 17.14 -13.40 4.57
C ALA A 246 18.19 -14.44 4.98
N GLY A 247 18.41 -14.57 6.29
CA GLY A 247 19.49 -15.41 6.83
C GLY A 247 20.86 -15.09 6.22
N LYS A 248 21.45 -16.07 5.51
CA LYS A 248 22.76 -15.93 4.85
C LYS A 248 22.70 -15.36 3.43
N ASN A 249 21.50 -15.28 2.83
CA ASN A 249 21.33 -14.93 1.44
C ASN A 249 21.06 -13.43 1.31
N THR A 250 21.78 -12.79 0.40
CA THR A 250 21.55 -11.42 -0.03
C THR A 250 21.25 -11.44 -1.52
N VAL A 251 20.12 -10.86 -1.89
CA VAL A 251 19.71 -10.69 -3.28
C VAL A 251 19.72 -9.21 -3.60
N VAL A 252 20.20 -8.85 -4.78
CA VAL A 252 20.09 -7.49 -5.30
C VAL A 252 19.37 -7.56 -6.63
N VAL A 253 18.23 -6.88 -6.73
CA VAL A 253 17.46 -6.68 -7.95
C VAL A 253 17.78 -5.28 -8.47
N THR A 254 18.23 -5.18 -9.71
CA THR A 254 18.59 -3.93 -10.38
C THR A 254 17.67 -3.71 -11.56
N TYR A 255 17.01 -2.55 -11.57
CA TYR A 255 16.09 -2.12 -12.63
C TYR A 255 16.90 -1.34 -13.67
N ASP A 256 16.82 -1.72 -14.94
CA ASP A 256 17.75 -1.30 -15.99
C ASP A 256 17.18 -0.28 -17.00
N GLY A 257 15.88 0.04 -16.93
CA GLY A 257 15.30 1.12 -17.74
C GLY A 257 13.90 0.81 -18.27
N ALA A 258 13.47 1.60 -19.26
CA ALA A 258 12.13 1.53 -19.85
C ALA A 258 11.80 0.18 -20.49
N THR A 259 12.80 -0.64 -20.84
CA THR A 259 12.60 -2.03 -21.28
C THR A 259 11.98 -2.92 -20.21
N ASP A 260 12.07 -2.50 -18.95
CA ASP A 260 11.43 -3.17 -17.82
C ASP A 260 9.97 -2.74 -17.64
N CYS A 261 9.42 -1.91 -18.54
CA CYS A 261 8.01 -1.48 -18.51
C CYS A 261 7.19 -2.03 -19.68
N ASP A 262 7.79 -2.91 -20.49
CA ASP A 262 7.11 -3.68 -21.53
C ASP A 262 6.44 -4.95 -20.94
N ASP A 263 5.59 -5.63 -21.73
CA ASP A 263 4.89 -6.86 -21.32
C ASP A 263 5.84 -7.99 -20.87
N ASP A 264 7.12 -7.93 -21.27
CA ASP A 264 8.20 -8.85 -20.92
C ASP A 264 9.18 -8.23 -19.91
N SER A 265 8.69 -7.38 -19.00
CA SER A 265 9.52 -6.67 -18.02
C SER A 265 10.56 -7.58 -17.36
N THR A 266 11.81 -7.15 -17.43
CA THR A 266 12.93 -7.88 -16.83
C THR A 266 13.51 -7.12 -15.65
N ALA A 267 14.35 -7.78 -14.87
CA ALA A 267 15.33 -7.07 -14.07
C ALA A 267 16.57 -7.94 -13.98
N HIS A 268 17.72 -7.31 -13.83
CA HIS A 268 18.93 -8.03 -13.47
C HIS A 268 18.89 -8.39 -11.99
N TRP A 269 19.35 -9.58 -11.62
CA TRP A 269 19.48 -9.92 -10.22
C TRP A 269 20.75 -10.70 -9.92
N SER A 270 21.25 -10.52 -8.70
CA SER A 270 22.38 -11.28 -8.17
C SER A 270 22.00 -11.96 -6.87
N LEU A 271 22.63 -13.11 -6.61
CA LEU A 271 22.51 -13.86 -5.36
C LEU A 271 23.90 -13.96 -4.74
N ASN A 272 24.06 -13.41 -3.53
CA ASN A 272 25.31 -13.37 -2.79
C ASN A 272 26.48 -12.80 -3.62
N GLY A 273 26.17 -11.76 -4.41
CA GLY A 273 27.12 -11.09 -5.31
C GLY A 273 27.41 -11.82 -6.62
N GLN A 274 26.85 -13.01 -6.84
CA GLN A 274 26.95 -13.73 -8.11
C GLN A 274 25.78 -13.34 -9.02
N ASP A 275 26.08 -12.81 -10.20
CA ASP A 275 25.08 -12.48 -11.22
C ASP A 275 24.31 -13.74 -11.62
N GLN A 276 22.99 -13.63 -11.61
CA GLN A 276 22.06 -14.70 -12.01
C GLN A 276 21.38 -14.39 -13.35
N GLY A 277 21.72 -13.27 -13.99
CA GLY A 277 21.15 -12.83 -15.25
C GLY A 277 19.83 -12.09 -15.08
N LYS A 278 18.98 -12.18 -16.10
CA LYS A 278 17.67 -11.52 -16.14
C LYS A 278 16.58 -12.40 -15.53
N MET A 279 15.70 -11.78 -14.76
CA MET A 279 14.48 -12.38 -14.24
C MET A 279 13.28 -11.72 -14.91
N ALA A 280 12.42 -12.52 -15.53
CA ALA A 280 11.24 -12.05 -16.23
C ALA A 280 10.00 -11.95 -15.31
N GLY A 281 9.11 -11.02 -15.62
CA GLY A 281 7.92 -10.73 -14.84
C GLY A 281 8.26 -10.12 -13.48
N ILE A 282 9.41 -9.44 -13.39
CA ILE A 282 9.55 -8.33 -12.46
C ILE A 282 8.91 -7.16 -13.18
N GLY A 283 7.63 -7.02 -12.97
CA GLY A 283 6.89 -5.87 -13.43
C GLY A 283 5.43 -6.06 -13.15
N CYS A 284 4.76 -4.91 -13.09
CA CYS A 284 3.38 -4.71 -12.68
C CYS A 284 2.70 -5.98 -12.15
N SER A 285 2.61 -6.13 -10.82
CA SER A 285 1.89 -7.21 -10.13
C SER A 285 0.40 -7.34 -10.52
N ALA A 286 -0.07 -6.58 -11.50
CA ALA A 286 -1.29 -6.83 -12.25
C ALA A 286 -1.25 -8.12 -13.11
N GLY A 287 -0.07 -8.63 -13.51
CA GLY A 287 0.07 -9.76 -14.43
C GLY A 287 0.55 -11.06 -13.79
N GLY A 288 -0.36 -11.83 -13.18
CA GLY A 288 -0.26 -13.30 -13.10
C GLY A 288 0.93 -13.93 -12.35
N GLY A 289 0.72 -14.25 -11.07
CA GLY A 289 1.49 -15.27 -10.36
C GLY A 289 1.76 -14.96 -8.89
N GLY A 290 1.01 -15.57 -7.98
CA GLY A 290 1.37 -15.66 -6.55
C GLY A 290 0.74 -14.63 -5.60
N MET A 291 0.75 -13.33 -5.93
CA MET A 291 0.10 -12.27 -5.12
C MET A 291 -0.69 -11.23 -5.93
N GLY A 292 -0.73 -11.36 -7.26
CA GLY A 292 -1.32 -10.38 -8.17
C GLY A 292 -2.86 -10.31 -8.28
N LEU A 293 -3.61 -11.10 -7.52
CA LEU A 293 -5.08 -11.11 -7.62
C LEU A 293 -5.75 -9.86 -7.01
N ALA A 294 -5.08 -9.15 -6.12
CA ALA A 294 -5.63 -7.92 -5.52
C ALA A 294 -5.50 -6.70 -6.45
N TRP A 295 -4.43 -6.63 -7.25
CA TRP A 295 -4.12 -5.47 -8.09
C TRP A 295 -4.64 -5.57 -9.51
N GLY A 296 -4.68 -6.78 -10.10
CA GLY A 296 -5.37 -7.00 -11.37
C GLY A 296 -6.84 -6.59 -11.32
N ALA A 297 -7.49 -6.74 -10.15
CA ALA A 297 -8.86 -6.27 -9.93
C ALA A 297 -8.97 -4.75 -9.83
N LEU A 298 -7.99 -4.05 -9.25
CA LEU A 298 -7.99 -2.59 -9.10
C LEU A 298 -7.73 -1.87 -10.43
N ALA A 299 -6.79 -2.40 -11.25
CA ALA A 299 -6.56 -1.93 -12.61
C ALA A 299 -7.71 -2.29 -13.56
N ALA A 300 -8.30 -3.49 -13.45
CA ALA A 300 -9.48 -3.87 -14.23
C ALA A 300 -10.71 -3.03 -13.87
N LEU A 301 -10.87 -2.61 -12.61
CA LEU A 301 -11.96 -1.70 -12.20
C LEU A 301 -11.81 -0.28 -12.80
N LEU A 302 -10.57 0.19 -13.01
CA LEU A 302 -10.31 1.46 -13.70
C LEU A 302 -10.56 1.37 -15.22
N LEU A 303 -10.36 0.20 -15.83
CA LEU A 303 -10.54 -0.01 -17.28
C LEU A 303 -11.96 -0.47 -17.68
N LEU A 304 -12.71 -1.08 -16.77
CA LEU A 304 -14.08 -1.55 -17.01
C LEU A 304 -15.16 -0.50 -16.72
N TRP A 305 -14.78 0.70 -16.27
CA TRP A 305 -15.74 1.80 -16.20
C TRP A 305 -15.95 2.35 -17.62
N PRO A 306 -17.18 2.33 -18.18
CA PRO A 306 -17.42 2.84 -19.51
C PRO A 306 -17.14 4.34 -19.47
N ARG A 307 -16.07 4.78 -20.16
CA ARG A 307 -15.92 6.16 -20.60
C ARG A 307 -17.14 6.49 -21.46
N ARG A 308 -18.22 6.93 -20.84
CA ARG A 308 -19.35 7.54 -21.56
C ARG A 308 -18.78 8.78 -22.23
N ARG A 309 -18.51 8.66 -23.53
CA ARG A 309 -18.26 9.80 -24.40
C ARG A 309 -19.48 10.70 -24.27
N CYS A 310 -19.31 11.90 -23.74
CA CYS A 310 -20.32 12.95 -23.86
C CYS A 310 -20.51 13.20 -25.36
N GLY A 311 -21.69 12.86 -25.87
CA GLY A 311 -22.25 13.38 -27.11
C GLY A 311 -23.35 14.37 -26.77
#